data_AF-A0A1H3EAV8-F1
#
_entry.id   AF-A0A1H3EAV8-F1
#
_cell.length_a   1.000
_cell.length_b   1.000
_cell.length_c   1.000
_cell.angle_alpha   90.00
_cell.angle_beta   90.00
_cell.angle_gamma   90.00
#
_symmetry.space_group_name_H-M   'P 1'
#
loop_
_entity.id
_entity.type
_entity.pdbx_description
1 polymer ?
#
loop_
_entity_poly.entity_id
_entity_poly.type
_entity_poly.pdbx_seq_one_letter_code
_entity_poly.pdbx_strand_id
1 'polypeptide(L)'
;MEPAVIQVEIQLRGVNGQVTLLSDRVQIKRAGAMARLTQSRNGDKDIPISALSGVRIELPGLLTNGYIRFYLTNGTQSDTTLMRAANDENTVLFNRRQLTRFAHLKSEIEKKIAASLVLTRAPVDFEQLDRLAEQYKQGLISRSEWISTKKKLLGL
;
A
#
# COMPACT_ATOMS: atom_id res chain seq x y z
N MET A 1 19.90 -14.07 14.32
CA MET A 1 18.77 -13.38 13.66
C MET A 1 18.18 -12.43 14.68
N GLU A 2 18.51 -11.14 14.62
CA GLU A 2 17.87 -10.15 15.50
C GLU A 2 16.37 -10.09 15.16
N PRO A 3 15.47 -10.06 16.16
CA PRO A 3 14.07 -9.81 15.88
C PRO A 3 13.96 -8.41 15.31
N ALA A 4 13.45 -8.27 14.08
CA ALA A 4 13.13 -6.97 13.51
C ALA A 4 12.17 -6.27 14.48
N VAL A 5 12.66 -5.26 15.19
CA VAL A 5 11.85 -4.51 16.14
C VAL A 5 10.85 -3.71 15.32
N ILE A 6 9.60 -4.18 15.30
CA ILE A 6 8.52 -3.49 14.62
C ILE A 6 8.22 -2.23 15.46
N GLN A 7 8.68 -1.08 14.96
CA GLN A 7 8.50 0.21 15.64
C GLN A 7 7.21 0.88 15.17
N VAL A 8 6.47 1.45 16.13
CA VAL A 8 5.32 2.29 15.85
C VAL A 8 5.83 3.68 15.48
N GLU A 9 5.57 4.12 14.25
CA GLU A 9 6.01 5.43 13.76
C GLU A 9 4.93 6.48 13.94
N ILE A 10 3.68 6.16 13.53
CA ILE A 10 2.55 7.07 13.64
C ILE A 10 1.33 6.32 14.15
N GLN A 11 0.64 6.86 15.14
CA GLN A 11 -0.62 6.32 15.64
C GLN A 11 -1.69 7.41 15.66
N LEU A 12 -2.78 7.21 14.93
CA LEU A 12 -3.90 8.15 14.85
C LEU A 12 -5.23 7.44 15.17
N ARG A 13 -6.01 8.02 16.08
CA ARG A 13 -7.38 7.60 16.34
C ARG A 13 -8.33 8.34 15.38
N GLY A 14 -9.03 7.61 14.54
CA GLY A 14 -10.14 8.09 13.73
C GLY A 14 -11.49 8.01 14.45
N VAL A 15 -12.56 8.24 13.70
CA VAL A 15 -13.95 8.23 14.20
C VAL A 15 -14.47 6.80 14.39
N ASN A 16 -14.13 5.89 13.47
CA ASN A 16 -14.59 4.49 13.47
C ASN A 16 -13.51 3.49 13.91
N GLY A 17 -12.31 3.95 14.26
CA GLY A 17 -11.19 3.09 14.57
C GLY A 17 -9.89 3.85 14.80
N GLN A 18 -8.78 3.13 14.79
CA GLN A 18 -7.43 3.66 14.92
C GLN A 18 -6.58 3.11 13.78
N VAL A 19 -5.71 3.94 13.23
CA VAL A 19 -4.68 3.54 12.29
C VAL A 19 -3.31 3.71 12.93
N THR A 20 -2.45 2.72 12.74
CA THR A 20 -1.08 2.70 13.25
C THR A 20 -0.16 2.37 12.08
N LEU A 21 0.71 3.30 11.73
CA LEU A 21 1.81 3.05 10.82
C LEU A 21 2.96 2.45 11.61
N LEU A 22 3.37 1.25 11.23
CA LEU A 22 4.58 0.60 11.71
C LEU A 22 5.64 0.64 10.61
N SER A 23 6.85 0.23 10.96
CA SER A 23 8.00 0.22 10.04
C SER A 23 7.73 -0.53 8.73
N ASP A 24 7.03 -1.68 8.81
CA ASP A 24 6.81 -2.62 7.71
C ASP A 24 5.35 -2.79 7.27
N ARG A 25 4.38 -2.26 8.04
CA ARG A 25 2.94 -2.47 7.82
C ARG A 25 2.08 -1.32 8.37
N VAL A 26 0.85 -1.24 7.89
CA VAL A 26 -0.22 -0.39 8.43
C VAL A 26 -1.21 -1.27 9.17
N GLN A 27 -1.46 -0.98 10.44
CA GLN A 27 -2.45 -1.67 11.25
C GLN A 27 -3.68 -0.78 11.45
N ILE A 28 -4.86 -1.31 11.14
CA ILE A 28 -6.15 -0.67 11.36
C ILE A 28 -6.88 -1.45 12.44
N LYS A 29 -7.25 -0.80 13.54
CA LYS A 29 -8.04 -1.41 14.62
C LYS A 29 -9.41 -0.75 14.73
N ARG A 30 -10.49 -1.53 14.83
CA ARG A 30 -11.85 -0.97 15.03
C ARG A 30 -12.12 -0.76 16.51
N ALA A 31 -12.84 0.30 16.85
CA ALA A 31 -13.15 0.65 18.24
C ALA A 31 -14.68 0.69 18.49
N GLY A 32 -15.09 0.47 19.74
CA GLY A 32 -16.46 0.68 20.20
C GLY A 32 -17.46 -0.40 19.77
N ALA A 33 -18.72 0.00 19.52
CA ALA A 33 -19.81 -0.91 19.15
C ALA A 33 -19.53 -1.70 17.86
N MET A 34 -18.75 -1.13 16.93
CA MET A 34 -18.32 -1.81 15.70
C MET A 34 -17.39 -2.99 15.99
N ALA A 35 -16.50 -2.89 16.98
CA ALA A 35 -15.63 -4.00 17.38
C ALA A 35 -16.41 -5.16 18.00
N ARG A 36 -17.56 -4.88 18.63
CA ARG A 36 -18.47 -5.90 19.17
C ARG A 36 -19.33 -6.55 18.08
N LEU A 37 -19.76 -5.78 17.08
CA LEU A 37 -20.49 -6.29 15.92
C LEU A 37 -19.61 -7.15 15.00
N THR A 38 -18.32 -6.84 14.88
CA THR A 38 -17.36 -7.61 14.08
C THR A 38 -16.59 -8.65 14.91
N GLN A 39 -17.19 -9.19 15.98
CA GLN A 39 -16.59 -10.14 16.94
C GLN A 39 -15.99 -11.43 16.34
N SER A 40 -16.06 -11.61 15.02
CA SER A 40 -15.44 -12.71 14.30
C SER A 40 -14.44 -12.16 13.27
N ARG A 41 -13.14 -12.33 13.54
CA ARG A 41 -12.03 -12.42 12.58
C ARG A 41 -11.71 -11.25 11.61
N ASN A 42 -12.52 -10.18 11.54
CA ASN A 42 -12.39 -9.14 10.49
C ASN A 42 -12.20 -7.68 10.99
N GLY A 43 -12.04 -7.45 12.30
CA GLY A 43 -11.99 -6.10 12.86
C GLY A 43 -10.62 -5.41 12.77
N ASP A 44 -9.55 -6.17 12.99
CA ASP A 44 -8.19 -5.65 12.96
C ASP A 44 -7.50 -6.09 11.66
N LYS A 45 -6.92 -5.13 10.95
CA LYS A 45 -6.31 -5.36 9.64
C LYS A 45 -4.86 -4.94 9.66
N ASP A 46 -3.97 -5.90 9.44
CA ASP A 46 -2.55 -5.66 9.25
C ASP A 46 -2.24 -5.75 7.76
N ILE A 47 -1.85 -4.61 7.18
CA ILE A 47 -1.57 -4.47 5.77
C ILE A 47 -0.06 -4.23 5.60
N PRO A 48 0.72 -5.19 5.08
CA PRO A 48 2.12 -4.96 4.77
C PRO A 48 2.30 -3.79 3.81
N ILE A 49 3.35 -2.97 3.99
CA ILE A 49 3.66 -1.88 3.06
C ILE A 49 3.86 -2.41 1.63
N SER A 50 4.45 -3.60 1.49
CA SER A 50 4.65 -4.27 0.19
C SER A 50 3.35 -4.65 -0.52
N ALA A 51 2.25 -4.78 0.22
CA ALA A 51 0.93 -5.08 -0.34
C ALA A 51 0.12 -3.82 -0.68
N LEU A 52 0.57 -2.63 -0.25
CA LEU A 52 -0.09 -1.36 -0.56
C LEU A 52 0.28 -0.89 -1.97
N SER A 53 -0.74 -0.66 -2.80
CA SER A 53 -0.59 0.01 -4.09
C SER A 53 -0.75 1.53 -3.98
N GLY A 54 -1.42 2.01 -2.93
CA GLY A 54 -1.59 3.43 -2.69
C GLY A 54 -2.53 3.75 -1.53
N VAL A 55 -2.68 5.05 -1.27
CA VAL A 55 -3.57 5.58 -0.23
C VAL A 55 -4.27 6.84 -0.73
N ARG A 56 -5.58 6.94 -0.48
CA ARG A 56 -6.39 8.11 -0.86
C ARG A 56 -7.06 8.70 0.35
N ILE A 57 -7.18 10.02 0.34
CA ILE A 57 -8.00 10.76 1.30
C ILE A 57 -9.19 11.36 0.54
N GLU A 58 -10.39 11.14 1.06
CA GLU A 58 -11.57 11.92 0.72
C GLU A 58 -11.81 12.98 1.80
N LEU A 59 -11.98 14.22 1.38
CA LEU A 59 -12.12 15.36 2.28
C LEU A 59 -13.47 15.33 3.00
N PRO A 60 -13.52 15.75 4.28
CA PRO A 60 -14.79 15.94 4.97
C PRO A 60 -15.58 17.10 4.34
N GLY A 61 -16.88 16.91 4.16
CA GLY A 61 -17.80 17.99 3.81
C GLY A 61 -18.17 18.87 5.01
N LEU A 62 -19.14 19.77 4.84
CA LEU A 62 -19.64 20.59 5.95
C LEU A 62 -20.33 19.77 7.05
N LEU A 63 -21.00 18.68 6.67
CA LEU A 63 -21.78 17.81 7.56
C LEU A 63 -21.35 16.33 7.48
N THR A 64 -20.34 16.00 6.69
CA THR A 64 -19.87 14.63 6.45
C THR A 64 -18.43 14.46 6.92
N ASN A 65 -18.13 13.29 7.49
CA ASN A 65 -16.75 12.92 7.82
C ASN A 65 -15.97 12.62 6.55
N GLY A 66 -14.66 12.87 6.59
CA GLY A 66 -13.73 12.44 5.56
C GLY A 66 -13.24 11.04 5.88
N TYR A 67 -12.52 10.43 4.95
CA TYR A 67 -11.94 9.12 5.18
C TYR A 67 -10.62 8.93 4.45
N ILE A 68 -9.78 8.07 5.01
CA ILE A 68 -8.57 7.56 4.36
C ILE A 68 -8.81 6.12 3.94
N ARG A 69 -8.52 5.79 2.69
CA ARG A 69 -8.69 4.45 2.11
C ARG A 69 -7.35 3.90 1.64
N PHE A 70 -7.06 2.66 2.02
CA PHE A 70 -5.86 1.92 1.63
C PHE A 70 -6.18 1.01 0.45
N TYR A 71 -5.38 1.13 -0.61
CA TYR A 71 -5.50 0.27 -1.79
C TYR A 71 -4.45 -0.83 -1.73
N LEU A 72 -4.91 -2.05 -1.96
CA LEU A 72 -4.08 -3.25 -1.99
C LEU A 72 -3.79 -3.62 -3.44
N THR A 73 -2.59 -4.11 -3.74
CA THR A 73 -2.17 -4.53 -5.09
C THR A 73 -2.99 -5.70 -5.64
N ASN A 74 -3.52 -6.53 -4.75
CA ASN A 74 -4.26 -7.76 -5.01
C ASN A 74 -5.72 -7.71 -4.52
N GLY A 75 -6.23 -6.52 -4.21
CA GLY A 75 -7.62 -6.32 -3.76
C GLY A 75 -8.58 -5.92 -4.90
N THR A 76 -9.81 -6.40 -4.84
CA THR A 76 -10.91 -5.93 -5.69
C THR A 76 -11.18 -4.44 -5.39
N GLN A 77 -10.90 -3.58 -6.37
CA GLN A 77 -11.14 -2.14 -6.27
C GLN A 77 -12.64 -1.86 -6.45
N SER A 78 -13.43 -1.97 -5.38
CA SER A 78 -14.84 -1.56 -5.43
C SER A 78 -14.96 -0.05 -5.20
N ASP A 79 -15.49 0.67 -6.19
CA ASP A 79 -15.93 2.05 -6.00
C ASP A 79 -17.09 2.07 -5.00
N THR A 80 -16.82 2.64 -3.82
CA THR A 80 -17.64 2.44 -2.64
C THR A 80 -18.14 3.80 -2.16
N THR A 81 -19.47 3.98 -2.11
CA THR A 81 -20.15 5.18 -1.58
C THR A 81 -19.78 5.46 -0.13
N LEU A 82 -19.79 6.72 0.34
CA LEU A 82 -19.48 7.14 1.72
C LEU A 82 -20.07 6.24 2.83
N MET A 83 -21.34 5.85 2.74
CA MET A 83 -21.97 4.95 3.73
C MET A 83 -21.37 3.54 3.74
N ARG A 84 -20.90 3.06 2.59
CA ARG A 84 -20.19 1.79 2.49
C ARG A 84 -18.70 1.96 2.83
N ALA A 85 -18.10 3.11 2.57
CA ALA A 85 -16.71 3.43 2.96
C ALA A 85 -16.57 3.50 4.49
N ALA A 86 -17.59 3.97 5.20
CA ALA A 86 -17.66 3.91 6.65
C ALA A 86 -17.56 2.47 7.21
N ASN A 87 -18.08 1.51 6.44
CA ASN A 87 -18.09 0.08 6.75
C ASN A 87 -16.97 -0.72 6.03
N ASP A 88 -16.16 -0.07 5.19
CA ASP A 88 -15.06 -0.72 4.45
C ASP A 88 -13.92 -1.00 5.43
N GLU A 89 -13.43 -2.24 5.44
CA GLU A 89 -12.32 -2.72 6.27
C GLU A 89 -11.00 -1.97 5.98
N ASN A 90 -10.83 -1.47 4.75
CA ASN A 90 -9.65 -0.74 4.30
C ASN A 90 -9.76 0.78 4.49
N THR A 91 -10.78 1.25 5.23
CA THR A 91 -11.07 2.68 5.38
C THR A 91 -11.14 3.11 6.84
N VAL A 92 -10.53 4.26 7.15
CA VAL A 92 -10.62 4.91 8.46
C VAL A 92 -11.23 6.31 8.30
N LEU A 93 -12.33 6.55 9.03
CA LEU A 93 -13.02 7.83 9.04
C LEU A 93 -12.29 8.82 9.94
N PHE A 94 -12.27 10.09 9.56
CA PHE A 94 -11.70 11.17 10.34
C PHE A 94 -12.54 12.44 10.22
N ASN A 95 -12.49 13.28 11.25
CA ASN A 95 -13.18 14.57 11.24
C ASN A 95 -12.29 15.69 10.67
N ARG A 96 -12.89 16.84 10.36
CA ARG A 96 -12.16 17.98 9.79
C ARG A 96 -10.96 18.46 10.61
N ARG A 97 -11.00 18.34 11.94
CA ARG A 97 -9.87 18.72 12.83
C ARG A 97 -8.67 17.78 12.70
N GLN A 98 -8.91 16.55 12.25
CA GLN A 98 -7.89 15.52 12.08
C GLN A 98 -7.29 15.49 10.68
N LEU A 99 -7.85 16.23 9.73
CA LEU A 99 -7.44 16.22 8.32
C LEU A 99 -5.92 16.39 8.15
N THR A 100 -5.31 17.36 8.83
CA THR A 100 -3.86 17.61 8.74
C THR A 100 -3.04 16.42 9.21
N ARG A 101 -3.48 15.73 10.27
CA ARG A 101 -2.78 14.53 10.80
C ARG A 101 -2.90 13.35 9.83
N PHE A 102 -4.08 13.15 9.25
CA PHE A 102 -4.29 12.10 8.25
C PHE A 102 -3.58 12.39 6.93
N ALA A 103 -3.47 13.66 6.53
CA ALA A 103 -2.65 14.08 5.39
C ALA A 103 -1.16 13.77 5.62
N HIS A 104 -0.65 14.04 6.81
CA HIS A 104 0.72 13.65 7.18
C HIS A 104 0.92 12.12 7.13
N LEU A 105 -0.01 11.35 7.69
CA LEU A 105 0.01 9.89 7.61
C LEU A 105 0.03 9.39 6.16
N LYS A 106 -0.79 9.97 5.28
CA LYS A 106 -0.81 9.66 3.85
C LYS A 106 0.58 9.87 3.24
N SER A 107 1.20 11.02 3.48
CA SER A 107 2.52 11.32 2.93
C SER A 107 3.61 10.35 3.39
N GLU A 108 3.62 9.94 4.67
CA GLU A 108 4.60 8.97 5.17
C GLU A 108 4.39 7.57 4.58
N ILE A 109 3.14 7.16 4.40
CA ILE A 109 2.82 5.90 3.73
C ILE A 109 3.25 5.93 2.27
N GLU A 110 2.99 7.03 1.55
CA GLU A 110 3.40 7.19 0.15
C GLU A 110 4.93 7.13 0.01
N LYS A 111 5.68 7.77 0.92
CA LYS A 111 7.16 7.66 0.94
C LYS A 111 7.61 6.21 1.11
N LYS A 112 6.99 5.45 2.01
CA LYS A 112 7.33 4.04 2.24
C LYS A 112 6.97 3.15 1.07
N ILE A 113 5.83 3.37 0.43
CA ILE A 113 5.45 2.65 -0.80
C ILE A 113 6.47 2.95 -1.91
N ALA A 114 6.84 4.22 -2.10
CA ALA A 114 7.85 4.61 -3.09
C ALA A 114 9.22 3.97 -2.80
N ALA A 115 9.67 3.98 -1.54
CA ALA A 115 10.91 3.32 -1.13
C ALA A 115 10.87 1.81 -1.37
N SER A 116 9.76 1.15 -1.06
CA SER A 116 9.56 -0.28 -1.32
C SER A 116 9.61 -0.60 -2.82
N LEU A 117 9.03 0.25 -3.66
CA LEU A 117 9.06 0.08 -5.12
C LEU A 117 10.49 0.24 -5.68
N VAL A 118 11.27 1.18 -5.14
CA VAL A 118 12.69 1.35 -5.52
C VAL A 118 13.52 0.12 -5.14
N LEU A 119 13.28 -0.47 -3.96
CA LEU A 119 13.97 -1.69 -3.53
C LEU A 119 13.55 -2.94 -4.32
N THR A 120 12.33 -2.95 -4.89
CA THR A 120 11.81 -4.06 -5.71
C THR A 120 12.19 -3.91 -7.19
N ARG A 121 12.61 -2.71 -7.62
CA ARG A 121 13.24 -2.54 -8.92
C ARG A 121 14.62 -3.17 -8.84
N ALA A 122 14.72 -4.42 -9.31
CA ALA A 122 16.01 -5.07 -9.47
C ALA A 122 16.96 -4.10 -10.18
N PRO A 123 18.19 -3.88 -9.65
CA PRO A 123 19.18 -3.13 -10.41
C PRO A 123 19.29 -3.78 -11.79
N VAL A 124 19.33 -2.95 -12.83
CA VAL A 124 19.53 -3.46 -14.20
C VAL A 124 20.83 -4.25 -14.19
N ASP A 125 20.72 -5.57 -14.30
CA ASP A 125 21.86 -6.46 -14.34
C ASP A 125 22.47 -6.37 -15.74
N PHE A 126 23.47 -5.49 -15.86
CA PHE A 126 24.19 -5.27 -17.11
C PHE A 126 24.92 -6.54 -17.58
N GLU A 127 25.32 -7.42 -16.66
CA GLU A 127 25.95 -8.70 -17.00
C GLU A 127 24.95 -9.65 -17.67
N GLN A 128 23.70 -9.68 -17.18
CA GLN A 128 22.61 -10.41 -17.84
C GLN A 128 22.25 -9.83 -19.22
N LEU A 129 22.31 -8.52 -19.38
CA LEU A 129 22.09 -7.87 -20.69
C LEU A 129 23.17 -8.24 -21.71
N ASP A 130 24.44 -8.33 -21.29
CA ASP A 130 25.54 -8.73 -22.16
C ASP A 130 25.42 -10.19 -22.59
N ARG A 131 25.12 -11.11 -21.67
CA ARG A 131 24.84 -12.52 -22.00
C ARG A 131 23.67 -12.67 -22.98
N LEU A 132 22.60 -11.89 -22.79
CA LEU A 132 21.44 -11.89 -23.68
C LEU A 132 21.83 -11.38 -25.09
N ALA A 133 22.71 -10.39 -25.18
CA ALA A 133 23.22 -9.88 -26.44
C ALA A 133 24.13 -10.89 -27.15
N GLU A 134 24.95 -11.64 -26.41
CA GLU A 134 25.78 -12.73 -26.95
C GLU A 134 24.94 -13.90 -27.47
N GLN A 135 23.92 -14.34 -26.73
CA GLN A 135 23.02 -15.41 -27.16
C GLN A 135 22.28 -15.05 -28.46
N TYR A 136 21.88 -13.78 -28.62
CA TYR A 136 21.30 -13.29 -29.87
C TYR A 136 22.34 -13.28 -31.02
N LYS A 137 23.56 -12.81 -30.75
CA LYS A 137 24.66 -12.85 -31.75
C LYS A 137 25.02 -14.28 -32.18
N GLN A 138 24.93 -15.24 -31.28
CA GLN A 138 25.16 -16.67 -31.54
C GLN A 138 23.96 -17.37 -32.20
N GLY A 139 22.83 -16.68 -32.39
CA GLY A 139 21.62 -17.23 -32.98
C GLY A 139 20.86 -18.21 -32.07
N LEU A 140 21.19 -18.26 -30.78
CA LEU A 140 20.55 -19.14 -29.79
C LEU A 140 19.14 -18.67 -29.41
N ILE A 141 18.84 -17.38 -29.59
CA ILE A 141 17.53 -16.79 -29.34
C ILE A 141 17.08 -15.95 -30.53
N SER A 142 15.78 -15.93 -30.77
CA SER A 142 15.18 -15.12 -31.82
C SER A 142 15.17 -13.62 -31.47
N ARG A 143 15.07 -12.76 -32.49
CA ARG A 143 14.97 -11.31 -32.30
C ARG A 143 13.78 -10.91 -31.43
N SER A 144 12.66 -11.64 -31.52
CA SER A 144 11.47 -11.41 -30.70
C SER A 144 11.69 -11.76 -29.22
N GLU A 145 12.37 -12.86 -28.95
CA GLU A 145 12.71 -13.28 -27.58
C GLU A 145 13.72 -12.33 -26.95
N TRP A 146 14.70 -11.87 -27.72
CA TRP A 146 15.66 -10.85 -27.30
C TRP A 146 14.97 -9.53 -26.92
N ILE A 147 14.09 -9.01 -27.78
CA ILE A 147 13.38 -7.75 -27.52
C ILE A 147 12.47 -7.87 -26.30
N SER A 148 11.73 -8.98 -26.16
CA SER A 148 10.84 -9.22 -25.02
C SER A 148 11.60 -9.27 -23.69
N THR A 149 12.73 -9.98 -23.67
CA THR A 149 13.55 -10.14 -22.46
C THR A 149 14.32 -8.87 -22.13
N LYS A 150 14.81 -8.15 -23.15
CA LYS A 150 15.46 -6.84 -22.98
C LYS A 150 14.51 -5.80 -22.38
N LYS A 151 13.25 -5.76 -22.82
CA LYS A 151 12.23 -4.86 -22.24
C LYS A 151 11.97 -5.18 -20.78
N LYS A 152 11.81 -6.48 -20.44
CA LYS A 152 11.65 -6.93 -19.04
C LYS A 152 12.86 -6.56 -18.17
N LEU A 153 14.08 -6.78 -18.66
CA LEU A 153 15.33 -6.45 -17.94
C LEU A 153 15.52 -4.94 -17.73
N LEU A 154 15.02 -4.10 -18.66
CA LEU A 154 15.09 -2.64 -18.56
C LEU A 154 13.89 -2.02 -17.80
N GLY A 155 12.86 -2.82 -17.50
CA GLY A 155 11.61 -2.36 -16.88
C GLY A 155 10.77 -1.45 -17.78
N LEU A 156 10.74 -1.74 -19.09
CA LEU A 156 10.03 -0.99 -20.15
C LEU A 156 8.81 -1.72 -20.70
#